data_AF-A0A2N2HXL3-F1
#
_entry.id   AF-A0A2N2HXL3-F1
#
_cell.length_a   1.000
_cell.length_b   1.000
_cell.length_c   1.000
_cell.angle_alpha   90.00
_cell.angle_beta   90.00
_cell.angle_gamma   90.00
#
_symmetry.space_group_name_H-M   'P 1'
#
loop_
_entity.id
_entity.type
_entity.pdbx_description
1 polymer ?
#
loop_
_entity_poly.entity_id
_entity_poly.type
_entity_poly.pdbx_seq_one_letter_code
_entity_poly.pdbx_strand_id
1 'polypeptide(L)'
;MGKKSIFNGIKNNIGKIIFNINKERLLCEGLRLTYFVGSHYSIDDFGGYETRHVSTIRLLTMALTIAKENIKNSFSVVINTADYAQDNTPHFTYAKSEDQTNVILIPDFIMDSWPVCGIDDYTATVNAMVEKSKEKVVYDKLFWIGNITTHKSRVTLCELAQTDNRIETIAMDWQRNEFKVLKKQPSTIFISLLEHCRYKYLIDIQGCGYSARTKILLFSGRPLFLVDRQWHEYFYKDIKPYTHYIPVKEDLSDLIEKLDWADNHQEEALKIANNAQDYAINNLTRGKAVEYLANVLVEYSKNYPYILRD
;
A
#
# COMPACT_ATOMS: atom_id res chain seq x y z
N MET A 1 58.14 -16.16 12.18
CA MET A 1 57.99 -15.06 13.17
C MET A 1 58.07 -13.74 12.41
N GLY A 2 57.15 -12.80 12.41
CA GLY A 2 55.77 -12.70 12.89
C GLY A 2 55.13 -11.50 12.19
N LYS A 3 53.93 -11.67 11.63
CA LYS A 3 53.08 -10.60 11.09
C LYS A 3 52.41 -9.86 12.26
N LYS A 4 52.56 -8.54 12.37
CA LYS A 4 51.69 -7.62 13.15
C LYS A 4 51.22 -6.54 12.17
N SER A 5 50.06 -6.71 11.55
CA SER A 5 48.74 -6.20 11.97
C SER A 5 48.56 -4.71 11.63
N ILE A 6 47.88 -4.49 10.50
CA ILE A 6 47.42 -3.19 9.94
C ILE A 6 46.08 -2.78 10.60
N PHE A 7 45.72 -3.34 11.75
CA PHE A 7 44.49 -2.99 12.47
C PHE A 7 44.81 -2.09 13.66
N ASN A 8 44.90 -0.78 13.44
CA ASN A 8 44.76 0.23 14.50
C ASN A 8 44.51 1.62 13.89
N GLY A 9 43.38 1.78 13.19
CA GLY A 9 42.98 3.08 12.62
C GLY A 9 41.49 3.28 12.40
N ILE A 10 40.61 2.39 12.89
CA ILE A 10 39.15 2.51 12.70
C ILE A 10 38.39 2.11 13.98
N LYS A 11 38.71 2.74 15.12
CA LYS A 11 37.94 2.53 16.36
C LYS A 11 37.35 3.77 17.01
N ASN A 12 37.71 4.99 16.57
CA ASN A 12 37.22 6.21 17.22
C ASN A 12 36.21 7.06 16.42
N ASN A 13 35.76 6.61 15.24
CA ASN A 13 34.73 7.33 14.47
C ASN A 13 33.39 6.61 14.34
N ILE A 14 33.30 5.33 14.71
CA ILE A 14 32.05 4.55 14.54
C ILE A 14 30.96 5.00 15.53
N GLY A 15 31.34 5.42 16.75
CA GLY A 15 30.39 5.87 17.78
C GLY A 15 29.71 7.20 17.47
N LYS A 16 30.45 8.19 16.96
CA LYS A 16 29.89 9.49 16.54
C LYS A 16 29.11 9.39 15.23
N ILE A 17 29.55 8.53 14.30
CA ILE A 17 28.88 8.31 13.02
C ILE A 17 27.51 7.63 13.24
N ILE A 18 27.39 6.63 14.13
CA ILE A 18 26.09 5.97 14.39
C ILE A 18 25.08 6.90 15.10
N PHE A 19 25.53 7.77 16.00
CA PHE A 19 24.63 8.69 16.71
C PHE A 19 24.14 9.85 15.83
N ASN A 20 24.96 10.35 14.90
CA ASN A 20 24.51 11.35 13.91
C ASN A 20 23.61 10.74 12.82
N ILE A 21 23.85 9.49 12.41
CA ILE A 21 23.00 8.78 11.44
C ILE A 21 21.54 8.67 11.94
N ASN A 22 21.29 8.64 13.25
CA ASN A 22 19.93 8.51 13.79
C ASN A 22 19.15 9.82 13.96
N LYS A 23 19.80 11.00 13.88
CA LYS A 23 19.12 12.30 13.97
C LYS A 23 19.01 13.01 12.63
N GLU A 24 20.00 12.82 11.74
CA GLU A 24 20.00 13.44 10.40
C GLU A 24 19.29 12.59 9.33
N ARG A 25 19.06 11.28 9.55
CA ARG A 25 18.16 10.46 8.70
C ARG A 25 16.68 10.74 8.92
N LEU A 26 16.33 11.61 9.86
CA LEU A 26 14.99 12.19 9.94
C LEU A 26 14.83 13.16 8.77
N LEU A 27 14.73 12.60 7.57
CA LEU A 27 13.93 13.21 6.53
C LEU A 27 12.55 13.34 7.14
N CYS A 28 12.11 14.58 7.33
CA CYS A 28 10.77 14.93 7.75
C CYS A 28 9.77 14.03 7.03
N GLU A 29 8.80 13.42 7.72
CA GLU A 29 7.76 12.48 7.21
C GLU A 29 7.97 10.99 7.54
N GLY A 30 7.56 10.55 8.74
CA GLY A 30 7.54 9.12 9.09
C GLY A 30 7.36 8.80 10.58
N LEU A 31 7.48 7.51 10.93
CA LEU A 31 7.45 7.03 12.32
C LEU A 31 8.75 6.31 12.67
N ARG A 32 9.08 6.25 13.97
CA ARG A 32 10.09 5.32 14.50
C ARG A 32 9.49 4.46 15.59
N LEU A 33 9.53 3.15 15.39
CA LEU A 33 9.19 2.18 16.42
C LEU A 33 10.47 1.72 17.11
N THR A 34 10.53 1.88 18.42
CA THR A 34 11.58 1.27 19.26
C THR A 34 10.94 0.29 20.23
N TYR A 35 11.29 -0.98 20.12
CA TYR A 35 10.84 -2.06 20.97
C TYR A 35 11.96 -2.52 21.91
N PHE A 36 11.64 -2.70 23.18
CA PHE A 36 12.54 -3.18 24.23
C PHE A 36 12.10 -4.56 24.71
N VAL A 37 13.06 -5.47 24.92
CA VAL A 37 12.80 -6.77 25.55
C VAL A 37 12.03 -6.58 26.86
N GLY A 38 10.98 -7.37 27.06
CA GLY A 38 10.05 -7.21 28.18
C GLY A 38 8.76 -6.46 27.82
N SER A 39 8.40 -6.37 26.54
CA SER A 39 7.12 -5.83 26.04
C SER A 39 6.89 -4.33 26.23
N HIS A 40 7.96 -3.54 26.33
CA HIS A 40 7.86 -2.09 26.34
C HIS A 40 8.24 -1.56 24.95
N TYR A 41 7.49 -0.60 24.42
CA TYR A 41 7.82 0.04 23.15
C TYR A 41 7.45 1.53 23.17
N SER A 42 8.07 2.27 22.26
CA SER A 42 7.77 3.68 21.99
C SER A 42 7.61 3.86 20.48
N ILE A 43 6.70 4.76 20.09
CA ILE A 43 6.55 5.18 18.70
C ILE A 43 6.73 6.70 18.67
N ASP A 44 7.83 7.14 18.07
CA ASP A 44 8.06 8.55 17.81
C ASP A 44 7.38 8.91 16.48
N ASP A 45 6.53 9.94 16.51
CA ASP A 45 5.83 10.46 15.32
C ASP A 45 6.52 11.75 14.86
N PHE A 46 7.10 11.71 13.65
CA PHE A 46 7.78 12.85 13.05
C PHE A 46 6.90 13.63 12.05
N GLY A 47 5.58 13.43 12.14
CA GLY A 47 4.60 14.03 11.23
C GLY A 47 4.64 13.37 9.85
N GLY A 48 3.62 13.61 9.03
CA GLY A 48 3.53 13.09 7.67
C GLY A 48 2.19 13.44 7.03
N TYR A 49 1.78 12.66 6.04
CA TYR A 49 0.60 12.97 5.25
C TYR A 49 -0.69 12.60 5.99
N GLU A 50 -1.55 13.60 6.21
CA GLU A 50 -2.94 13.42 6.63
C GLU A 50 -3.08 12.52 7.88
N THR A 51 -3.96 11.51 7.86
CA THR A 51 -4.19 10.58 8.97
C THR A 51 -3.37 9.29 8.84
N ARG A 52 -2.45 9.19 7.88
CA ARG A 52 -1.74 7.92 7.59
C ARG A 52 -1.01 7.41 8.82
N HIS A 53 -0.37 8.32 9.57
CA HIS A 53 0.42 8.02 10.76
C HIS A 53 -0.43 7.38 11.85
N VAL A 54 -1.59 7.99 12.12
CA VAL A 54 -2.51 7.54 13.16
C VAL A 54 -2.98 6.11 12.87
N SER A 55 -3.36 5.83 11.62
CA SER A 55 -3.79 4.51 11.19
C SER A 55 -2.66 3.48 11.25
N THR A 56 -1.45 3.85 10.84
CA THR A 56 -0.27 2.98 10.92
C THR A 56 0.14 2.68 12.37
N ILE A 57 0.06 3.66 13.28
CA ILE A 57 0.27 3.46 14.71
C ILE A 57 -0.74 2.46 15.28
N ARG A 58 -2.01 2.53 14.88
CA ARG A 58 -3.03 1.55 15.30
C ARG A 58 -2.70 0.14 14.81
N LEU A 59 -2.34 -0.03 13.54
CA LEU A 59 -1.93 -1.33 13.00
C LEU A 59 -0.69 -1.88 13.71
N LEU A 60 0.32 -1.05 13.95
CA LEU A 60 1.52 -1.44 14.71
C LEU A 60 1.18 -1.87 16.13
N THR A 61 0.30 -1.13 16.81
CA THR A 61 -0.13 -1.44 18.19
C THR A 61 -0.85 -2.79 18.25
N MET A 62 -1.75 -3.05 17.31
CA MET A 62 -2.43 -4.35 17.20
C MET A 62 -1.44 -5.48 16.92
N ALA A 63 -0.51 -5.27 15.98
CA ALA A 63 0.48 -6.27 15.60
C ALA A 63 1.48 -6.57 16.73
N LEU A 64 1.92 -5.55 17.47
CA LEU A 64 2.79 -5.69 18.65
C LEU A 64 2.12 -6.49 19.77
N THR A 65 0.80 -6.34 19.94
CA THR A 65 0.03 -7.14 20.92
C THR A 65 0.13 -8.63 20.61
N ILE A 66 0.15 -9.01 19.33
CA ILE A 66 0.32 -10.40 18.87
C ILE A 66 1.80 -10.82 18.92
N ALA A 67 2.70 -9.96 18.47
CA ALA A 67 4.12 -10.29 18.29
C ALA A 67 4.92 -10.38 19.60
N LYS A 68 4.48 -9.69 20.67
CA LYS A 68 5.27 -9.47 21.90
C LYS A 68 5.85 -10.75 22.53
N GLU A 69 5.14 -11.87 22.47
CA GLU A 69 5.61 -13.13 23.09
C GLU A 69 6.75 -13.78 22.28
N ASN A 70 6.82 -13.45 20.99
CA ASN A 70 7.76 -14.04 20.03
C ASN A 70 8.97 -13.13 19.73
N ILE A 71 8.91 -11.84 20.08
CA ILE A 71 10.05 -10.93 19.96
C ILE A 71 11.03 -11.18 21.12
N LYS A 72 12.27 -11.58 20.80
CA LYS A 72 13.30 -11.90 21.80
C LYS A 72 14.40 -10.84 21.91
N ASN A 73 14.52 -9.96 20.93
CA ASN A 73 15.52 -8.91 20.89
C ASN A 73 14.86 -7.53 20.85
N SER A 74 15.47 -6.55 21.51
CA SER A 74 15.15 -5.14 21.28
C SER A 74 15.45 -4.79 19.82
N PHE A 75 14.71 -3.85 19.23
CA PHE A 75 15.00 -3.32 17.90
C PHE A 75 14.49 -1.89 17.77
N SER A 76 15.05 -1.16 16.80
CA SER A 76 14.51 0.12 16.36
C SER A 76 14.39 0.13 14.84
N VAL A 77 13.27 0.63 14.33
CA VAL A 77 12.98 0.64 12.90
C VAL A 77 12.27 1.93 12.52
N VAL A 78 12.68 2.48 11.38
CA VAL A 78 11.98 3.60 10.74
C VAL A 78 10.85 3.03 9.88
N ILE A 79 9.71 3.69 9.91
CA ILE A 79 8.56 3.40 9.06
C ILE A 79 8.35 4.61 8.16
N ASN A 80 8.59 4.41 6.87
CA ASN A 80 8.27 5.38 5.84
C ASN A 80 6.77 5.33 5.54
N THR A 81 6.11 6.48 5.68
CA THR A 81 4.67 6.66 5.50
C THR A 81 4.33 7.47 4.23
N ALA A 82 5.33 7.84 3.44
CA ALA A 82 5.19 8.49 2.16
C ALA A 82 4.71 7.51 1.07
N ASP A 83 4.59 8.01 -0.16
CA ASP A 83 4.07 7.23 -1.28
C ASP A 83 5.04 6.14 -1.77
N TYR A 84 6.35 6.27 -1.51
CA TYR A 84 7.36 5.28 -1.89
C TYR A 84 8.64 5.40 -1.04
N ALA A 85 9.45 4.33 -1.02
CA ALA A 85 10.76 4.32 -0.36
C ALA A 85 11.80 5.15 -1.12
N GLN A 86 12.51 6.04 -0.41
CA GLN A 86 13.53 6.92 -0.99
C GLN A 86 14.95 6.34 -0.94
N ASP A 87 15.18 5.31 -0.11
CA ASP A 87 16.46 4.62 -0.03
C ASP A 87 16.28 3.09 0.03
N ASN A 88 17.39 2.35 -0.06
CA ASN A 88 17.39 0.89 0.01
C ASN A 88 18.06 0.39 1.30
N THR A 89 17.81 1.04 2.42
CA THR A 89 18.23 0.54 3.74
C THR A 89 17.10 -0.18 4.46
N PRO A 90 17.39 -1.03 5.46
CA PRO A 90 16.35 -1.73 6.21
C PRO A 90 15.43 -0.76 6.95
N HIS A 91 14.22 -0.58 6.41
CA HIS A 91 13.12 0.17 6.99
C HIS A 91 11.79 -0.39 6.48
N PHE A 92 10.70 -0.02 7.15
CA PHE A 92 9.35 -0.43 6.76
C PHE A 92 8.75 0.56 5.78
N THR A 93 8.12 0.07 4.71
CA THR A 93 7.43 0.88 3.69
C THR A 93 6.13 0.20 3.24
N TYR A 94 5.18 0.97 2.70
CA TYR A 94 3.93 0.43 2.17
C TYR A 94 4.09 -0.25 0.81
N ALA A 95 4.97 0.31 -0.02
CA ALA A 95 5.26 -0.20 -1.35
C ALA A 95 6.74 -0.06 -1.69
N LYS A 96 7.20 -0.90 -2.62
CA LYS A 96 8.56 -0.90 -3.13
C LYS A 96 8.63 -1.29 -4.59
N SER A 97 9.70 -0.88 -5.25
CA SER A 97 10.08 -1.36 -6.57
C SER A 97 10.94 -2.63 -6.48
N GLU A 98 11.09 -3.35 -7.60
CA GLU A 98 11.81 -4.63 -7.63
C GLU A 98 13.29 -4.51 -7.24
N ASP A 99 13.92 -3.38 -7.54
CA ASP A 99 15.32 -3.09 -7.20
C ASP A 99 15.55 -2.78 -5.71
N GLN A 100 14.48 -2.54 -4.95
CA GLN A 100 14.54 -2.29 -3.50
C GLN A 100 14.52 -3.59 -2.69
N THR A 101 15.69 -4.23 -2.61
CA THR A 101 15.83 -5.54 -1.95
C THR A 101 15.85 -5.49 -0.43
N ASN A 102 16.24 -4.37 0.18
CA ASN A 102 16.45 -4.28 1.63
C ASN A 102 15.31 -3.60 2.38
N VAL A 103 14.37 -2.98 1.67
CA VAL A 103 13.17 -2.39 2.28
C VAL A 103 12.12 -3.48 2.50
N ILE A 104 11.41 -3.37 3.62
CA ILE A 104 10.51 -4.39 4.13
C ILE A 104 9.08 -3.87 4.01
N LEU A 105 8.25 -4.63 3.30
CA LEU A 105 6.86 -4.24 3.09
C LEU A 105 6.06 -4.45 4.37
N ILE A 106 5.21 -3.48 4.69
CA ILE A 106 4.17 -3.58 5.71
C ILE A 106 2.81 -3.23 5.10
N PRO A 107 1.69 -3.65 5.70
CA PRO A 107 0.38 -3.19 5.28
C PRO A 107 0.29 -1.66 5.45
N ASP A 108 -0.38 -1.01 4.51
CA ASP A 108 -0.55 0.43 4.57
C ASP A 108 -1.67 0.88 5.51
N PHE A 109 -1.67 2.18 5.77
CA PHE A 109 -2.61 2.84 6.68
C PHE A 109 -4.09 2.57 6.35
N ILE A 110 -4.45 2.30 5.08
CA ILE A 110 -5.84 2.12 4.67
C ILE A 110 -6.43 0.83 5.25
N MET A 111 -5.60 -0.16 5.63
CA MET A 111 -6.03 -1.40 6.29
C MET A 111 -6.62 -1.15 7.69
N ASP A 112 -6.41 0.05 8.23
CA ASP A 112 -7.16 0.59 9.36
C ASP A 112 -8.23 1.58 8.86
N SER A 113 -7.82 2.77 8.43
CA SER A 113 -8.74 3.82 7.98
C SER A 113 -8.00 4.93 7.21
N TRP A 114 -8.74 5.61 6.35
CA TRP A 114 -8.35 6.88 5.73
C TRP A 114 -9.57 7.81 5.58
N PRO A 115 -10.03 8.44 6.68
CA PRO A 115 -11.26 9.25 6.69
C PRO A 115 -11.23 10.42 5.70
N VAL A 116 -10.02 10.92 5.40
CA VAL A 116 -9.79 11.98 4.42
C VAL A 116 -10.34 11.61 3.03
N CYS A 117 -10.29 10.34 2.66
CA CYS A 117 -10.84 9.80 1.42
C CYS A 117 -12.20 9.09 1.61
N GLY A 118 -12.84 9.24 2.76
CA GLY A 118 -14.14 8.64 3.07
C GLY A 118 -14.07 7.15 3.44
N ILE A 119 -12.93 6.68 3.95
CA ILE A 119 -12.74 5.32 4.46
C ILE A 119 -12.60 5.41 5.98
N ASP A 120 -13.70 5.40 6.70
CA ASP A 120 -13.67 5.56 8.17
C ASP A 120 -13.22 4.28 8.88
N ASP A 121 -13.58 3.13 8.32
CA ASP A 121 -13.16 1.80 8.79
C ASP A 121 -13.01 0.86 7.59
N TYR A 122 -11.82 0.30 7.42
CA TYR A 122 -11.50 -0.63 6.34
C TYR A 122 -12.43 -1.84 6.30
N THR A 123 -12.62 -2.51 7.44
CA THR A 123 -13.42 -3.74 7.55
C THR A 123 -14.87 -3.48 7.15
N ALA A 124 -15.47 -2.40 7.66
CA ALA A 124 -16.82 -1.99 7.29
C ALA A 124 -16.91 -1.66 5.80
N THR A 125 -15.92 -0.96 5.25
CA THR A 125 -15.86 -0.59 3.83
C THR A 125 -15.84 -1.82 2.93
N VAL A 126 -14.93 -2.77 3.18
CA VAL A 126 -14.79 -3.95 2.31
C VAL A 126 -15.97 -4.91 2.45
N ASN A 127 -16.55 -5.05 3.65
CA ASN A 127 -17.77 -5.83 3.85
C ASN A 127 -18.95 -5.22 3.08
N ALA A 128 -19.10 -3.88 3.12
CA ALA A 128 -20.13 -3.20 2.35
C ALA A 128 -19.90 -3.33 0.83
N MET A 129 -18.65 -3.37 0.36
CA MET A 129 -18.34 -3.64 -1.04
C MET A 129 -18.73 -5.05 -1.47
N VAL A 130 -18.49 -6.07 -0.64
CA VAL A 130 -18.92 -7.46 -0.89
C VAL A 130 -20.45 -7.58 -0.92
N GLU A 131 -21.16 -6.89 -0.04
CA GLU A 131 -22.63 -6.85 -0.11
C GLU A 131 -23.10 -6.15 -1.39
N LYS A 132 -22.48 -5.02 -1.74
CA LYS A 132 -22.80 -4.25 -2.94
C LYS A 132 -22.50 -5.02 -4.24
N SER A 133 -21.48 -5.88 -4.25
CA SER A 133 -21.10 -6.66 -5.44
C SER A 133 -22.17 -7.67 -5.88
N LYS A 134 -23.06 -8.07 -4.96
CA LYS A 134 -24.18 -8.98 -5.23
C LYS A 134 -25.28 -8.31 -6.07
N GLU A 135 -25.29 -6.99 -6.14
CA GLU A 135 -26.21 -6.25 -6.99
C GLU A 135 -25.82 -6.38 -8.48
N LYS A 136 -26.82 -6.23 -9.34
CA LYS A 136 -26.62 -6.25 -10.79
C LYS A 136 -25.75 -5.06 -11.21
N VAL A 137 -24.90 -5.29 -12.21
CA VAL A 137 -24.19 -4.23 -12.92
C VAL A 137 -25.21 -3.24 -13.49
N VAL A 138 -24.92 -1.95 -13.35
CA VAL A 138 -25.75 -0.85 -13.88
C VAL A 138 -25.09 -0.24 -15.11
N TYR A 139 -23.77 -0.08 -15.09
CA TYR A 139 -23.01 0.58 -16.13
C TYR A 139 -22.13 -0.43 -16.87
N ASP A 140 -22.46 -0.69 -18.14
CA ASP A 140 -21.68 -1.52 -19.07
C ASP A 140 -20.46 -0.73 -19.57
N LYS A 141 -19.53 -0.42 -18.65
CA LYS A 141 -18.32 0.39 -18.86
C LYS A 141 -17.14 -0.14 -18.03
N LEU A 142 -15.94 0.13 -18.51
CA LEU A 142 -14.71 0.17 -17.72
C LEU A 142 -14.62 1.50 -16.99
N PHE A 143 -14.47 1.46 -15.66
CA PHE A 143 -14.51 2.67 -14.85
C PHE A 143 -13.22 2.99 -14.11
N TRP A 144 -12.88 4.28 -14.10
CA TRP A 144 -11.81 4.86 -13.29
C TRP A 144 -12.13 6.27 -12.81
N ILE A 145 -11.70 6.59 -11.60
CA ILE A 145 -11.73 7.94 -11.06
C ILE A 145 -10.45 8.19 -10.25
N GLY A 146 -9.85 9.36 -10.42
CA GLY A 146 -8.65 9.73 -9.66
C GLY A 146 -7.97 11.00 -10.13
N ASN A 147 -6.89 11.35 -9.44
CA ASN A 147 -6.03 12.47 -9.81
C ASN A 147 -5.09 12.08 -10.96
N ILE A 148 -5.21 12.77 -12.09
CA ILE A 148 -4.45 12.52 -13.32
C ILE A 148 -3.02 13.06 -13.27
N THR A 149 -2.70 13.97 -12.35
CA THR A 149 -1.36 14.57 -12.25
C THR A 149 -0.33 13.64 -11.59
N THR A 150 -0.78 12.52 -11.01
CA THR A 150 0.08 11.63 -10.24
C THR A 150 0.72 10.53 -11.06
N HIS A 151 0.27 10.30 -12.30
CA HIS A 151 0.90 9.34 -13.22
C HIS A 151 0.52 9.59 -14.67
N LYS A 152 1.48 9.52 -15.60
CA LYS A 152 1.27 9.76 -17.05
C LYS A 152 0.15 8.89 -17.64
N SER A 153 0.09 7.61 -17.28
CA SER A 153 -0.91 6.68 -17.82
C SER A 153 -2.34 7.03 -17.44
N ARG A 154 -2.55 7.82 -16.38
CA ARG A 154 -3.89 8.31 -16.01
C ARG A 154 -4.40 9.36 -17.01
N VAL A 155 -3.49 10.17 -17.56
CA VAL A 155 -3.81 11.10 -18.67
C VAL A 155 -4.16 10.29 -19.92
N THR A 156 -3.33 9.31 -20.28
CA THR A 156 -3.57 8.42 -21.43
C THR A 156 -4.92 7.69 -21.31
N LEU A 157 -5.31 7.24 -20.11
CA LEU A 157 -6.62 6.61 -19.90
C LEU A 157 -7.77 7.59 -20.19
N CYS A 158 -7.66 8.85 -19.75
CA CYS A 158 -8.64 9.89 -20.05
C CYS A 158 -8.71 10.23 -21.55
N GLU A 159 -7.58 10.22 -22.26
CA GLU A 159 -7.54 10.40 -23.71
C GLU A 159 -8.24 9.23 -24.43
N LEU A 160 -7.95 7.98 -24.03
CA LEU A 160 -8.63 6.80 -24.57
C LEU A 160 -10.15 6.86 -24.35
N ALA A 161 -10.60 7.32 -23.19
CA ALA A 161 -12.03 7.48 -22.87
C ALA A 161 -12.76 8.53 -23.73
N GLN A 162 -12.04 9.46 -24.37
CA GLN A 162 -12.64 10.38 -25.35
C GLN A 162 -12.93 9.68 -26.69
N THR A 163 -12.24 8.58 -26.98
CA THR A 163 -12.30 7.87 -28.26
C THR A 163 -13.00 6.51 -28.19
N ASP A 164 -13.00 5.84 -27.03
CA ASP A 164 -13.70 4.58 -26.80
C ASP A 164 -14.79 4.79 -25.75
N ASN A 165 -16.05 4.73 -26.20
CA ASN A 165 -17.20 5.00 -25.35
C ASN A 165 -17.38 3.95 -24.24
N ARG A 166 -16.70 2.79 -24.28
CA ARG A 166 -16.77 1.76 -23.24
C ARG A 166 -16.02 2.18 -21.97
N ILE A 167 -15.17 3.20 -22.04
CA ILE A 167 -14.37 3.66 -20.93
C ILE A 167 -15.02 4.91 -20.33
N GLU A 168 -15.22 4.90 -19.02
CA GLU A 168 -15.67 6.05 -18.25
C GLU A 168 -14.57 6.46 -17.27
N THR A 169 -14.01 7.66 -17.48
CA THR A 169 -13.02 8.25 -16.57
C THR A 169 -13.54 9.52 -15.96
N ILE A 170 -13.27 9.70 -14.67
CA ILE A 170 -13.49 10.96 -13.98
C ILE A 170 -12.16 11.47 -13.45
N ALA A 171 -11.65 12.55 -14.04
CA ALA A 171 -10.51 13.26 -13.50
C ALA A 171 -10.97 14.07 -12.28
N MET A 172 -10.30 13.88 -11.14
CA MET A 172 -10.55 14.65 -9.93
C MET A 172 -9.27 15.33 -9.44
N ASP A 173 -9.42 16.44 -8.71
CA ASP A 173 -8.30 17.04 -7.98
C ASP A 173 -8.57 17.04 -6.47
N TRP A 174 -7.51 16.85 -5.71
CA TRP A 174 -7.55 16.84 -4.24
C TRP A 174 -7.34 18.27 -3.74
N GLN A 175 -8.40 18.88 -3.23
CA GLN A 175 -8.31 20.20 -2.61
C GLN A 175 -7.81 20.05 -1.17
N ARG A 176 -6.50 19.85 -1.03
CA ARG A 176 -5.83 19.69 0.26
C ARG A 176 -5.94 21.00 1.05
N ASN A 177 -6.62 20.94 2.18
CA ASN A 177 -6.66 22.02 3.15
C ASN A 177 -5.79 21.64 4.35
N GLU A 178 -4.73 22.42 4.60
CA GLU A 178 -3.75 22.17 5.68
C GLU A 178 -4.37 22.09 7.09
N PHE A 179 -5.59 22.62 7.28
CA PHE A 179 -6.19 22.83 8.60
C PHE A 179 -7.22 21.78 9.06
N LYS A 180 -7.52 20.73 8.29
CA LYS A 180 -8.56 19.74 8.67
C LYS A 180 -8.15 18.31 8.35
N VAL A 181 -7.29 17.74 9.20
CA VAL A 181 -6.78 16.37 9.07
C VAL A 181 -7.84 15.30 9.42
N LEU A 182 -8.87 15.64 10.21
CA LEU A 182 -9.83 14.67 10.76
C LEU A 182 -11.20 14.62 10.04
N LYS A 183 -11.34 15.27 8.89
CA LYS A 183 -12.57 15.24 8.09
C LYS A 183 -12.23 14.92 6.65
N LYS A 184 -13.18 14.29 5.94
CA LYS A 184 -13.10 14.07 4.50
C LYS A 184 -12.67 15.36 3.79
N GLN A 185 -11.60 15.29 3.02
CA GLN A 185 -11.15 16.43 2.25
C GLN A 185 -12.06 16.66 1.04
N PRO A 186 -12.30 17.93 0.67
CA PRO A 186 -13.02 18.23 -0.55
C PRO A 186 -12.21 17.73 -1.76
N SER A 187 -12.94 17.19 -2.73
CA SER A 187 -12.45 16.86 -4.06
C SER A 187 -13.40 17.49 -5.06
N THR A 188 -12.94 17.72 -6.28
CA THR A 188 -13.80 18.28 -7.35
C THR A 188 -14.99 17.37 -7.64
N ILE A 189 -14.79 16.05 -7.60
CA ILE A 189 -15.82 15.02 -7.73
C ILE A 189 -15.45 13.85 -6.80
N PHE A 190 -16.45 13.26 -6.14
CA PHE A 190 -16.26 12.07 -5.30
C PHE A 190 -17.26 10.99 -5.67
N ILE A 191 -16.74 9.80 -5.98
CA ILE A 191 -17.51 8.56 -6.11
C ILE A 191 -17.00 7.60 -5.03
N SER A 192 -17.91 7.08 -4.20
CA SER A 192 -17.53 6.16 -3.13
C SER A 192 -17.01 4.85 -3.72
N LEU A 193 -16.20 4.12 -2.94
CA LEU A 193 -15.71 2.80 -3.36
C LEU A 193 -16.86 1.82 -3.64
N LEU A 194 -17.98 1.91 -2.91
CA LEU A 194 -19.15 1.07 -3.13
C LEU A 194 -19.78 1.31 -4.50
N GLU A 195 -19.83 2.56 -4.97
CA GLU A 195 -20.41 2.89 -6.27
C GLU A 195 -19.60 2.32 -7.44
N HIS A 196 -18.32 1.98 -7.22
CA HIS A 196 -17.51 1.28 -8.23
C HIS A 196 -18.09 -0.10 -8.57
N CYS A 197 -18.75 -0.77 -7.61
CA CYS A 197 -19.39 -2.07 -7.85
C CYS A 197 -20.54 -1.99 -8.88
N ARG A 198 -21.01 -0.80 -9.24
CA ARG A 198 -22.08 -0.64 -10.25
C ARG A 198 -21.57 -0.73 -11.70
N TYR A 199 -20.26 -0.67 -11.90
CA TYR A 199 -19.63 -0.77 -13.22
C TYR A 199 -19.27 -2.22 -13.55
N LYS A 200 -19.28 -2.56 -14.84
CA LYS A 200 -18.95 -3.90 -15.33
C LYS A 200 -17.49 -4.24 -15.09
N TYR A 201 -16.59 -3.31 -15.45
CA TYR A 201 -15.16 -3.48 -15.30
C TYR A 201 -14.55 -2.33 -14.50
N LEU A 202 -13.46 -2.61 -13.79
CA LEU A 202 -12.69 -1.60 -13.09
C LEU A 202 -11.26 -1.61 -13.62
N ILE A 203 -10.61 -0.45 -13.67
CA ILE A 203 -9.17 -0.34 -13.91
C ILE A 203 -8.50 0.35 -12.73
N ASP A 204 -7.28 -0.07 -12.43
CA ASP A 204 -6.44 0.58 -11.43
C ASP A 204 -5.05 0.89 -11.99
N ILE A 205 -4.62 2.12 -11.74
CA ILE A 205 -3.34 2.69 -12.19
C ILE A 205 -2.63 3.24 -10.96
N GLN A 206 -1.32 2.98 -10.85
CA GLN A 206 -0.48 3.55 -9.80
C GLN A 206 -0.53 5.09 -9.78
N GLY A 207 -0.15 5.69 -8.65
CA GLY A 207 -0.01 7.14 -8.52
C GLY A 207 1.45 7.57 -8.57
N CYS A 208 1.83 8.56 -7.77
CA CYS A 208 3.23 8.96 -7.60
C CYS A 208 4.08 7.80 -7.06
N GLY A 209 3.49 7.01 -6.16
CA GLY A 209 3.98 5.71 -5.72
C GLY A 209 2.98 4.63 -6.11
N TYR A 210 2.45 3.93 -5.12
CA TYR A 210 1.42 2.90 -5.32
C TYR A 210 -0.01 3.48 -5.36
N SER A 211 -0.99 2.62 -5.64
CA SER A 211 -2.43 2.94 -5.54
C SER A 211 -3.02 2.23 -4.32
N ALA A 212 -3.31 2.97 -3.25
CA ALA A 212 -3.84 2.37 -2.02
C ALA A 212 -5.20 1.65 -2.21
N ARG A 213 -5.91 1.95 -3.31
CA ARG A 213 -7.23 1.39 -3.61
C ARG A 213 -7.18 -0.02 -4.22
N THR A 214 -6.06 -0.48 -4.80
CA THR A 214 -6.02 -1.72 -5.57
C THR A 214 -6.61 -2.90 -4.79
N LYS A 215 -6.12 -3.11 -3.56
CA LYS A 215 -6.60 -4.17 -2.66
C LYS A 215 -8.09 -4.07 -2.32
N ILE A 216 -8.64 -2.86 -2.25
CA ILE A 216 -10.06 -2.64 -2.00
C ILE A 216 -10.90 -3.03 -3.23
N LEU A 217 -10.42 -2.72 -4.44
CA LEU A 217 -11.15 -3.06 -5.67
C LEU A 217 -11.27 -4.57 -5.88
N LEU A 218 -10.36 -5.38 -5.32
CA LEU A 218 -10.46 -6.84 -5.37
C LEU A 218 -11.75 -7.35 -4.66
N PHE A 219 -12.31 -6.60 -3.71
CA PHE A 219 -13.58 -6.94 -3.05
C PHE A 219 -14.82 -6.63 -3.90
N SER A 220 -14.68 -5.99 -5.07
CA SER A 220 -15.83 -5.48 -5.84
C SER A 220 -16.62 -6.55 -6.59
N GLY A 221 -16.08 -7.76 -6.75
CA GLY A 221 -16.67 -8.79 -7.61
C GLY A 221 -16.75 -8.36 -9.08
N ARG A 222 -15.89 -7.42 -9.51
CA ARG A 222 -15.78 -6.95 -10.90
C ARG A 222 -14.41 -7.31 -11.47
N PRO A 223 -14.31 -7.67 -12.76
CA PRO A 223 -13.02 -7.89 -13.40
C PRO A 223 -12.16 -6.63 -13.29
N LEU A 224 -10.99 -6.78 -12.66
CA LEU A 224 -10.04 -5.71 -12.46
C LEU A 224 -8.97 -5.76 -13.54
N PHE A 225 -8.88 -4.70 -14.33
CA PHE A 225 -7.77 -4.40 -15.22
C PHE A 225 -6.67 -3.75 -14.38
N LEU A 226 -5.54 -4.45 -14.24
CA LEU A 226 -4.44 -3.98 -13.41
C LEU A 226 -3.31 -3.54 -14.32
N VAL A 227 -3.07 -2.23 -14.34
CA VAL A 227 -1.99 -1.65 -15.13
C VAL A 227 -0.66 -1.98 -14.48
N ASP A 228 0.28 -2.43 -15.30
CA ASP A 228 1.66 -2.72 -14.92
C ASP A 228 2.29 -1.52 -14.21
N ARG A 229 3.11 -1.80 -13.20
CA ARG A 229 3.48 -0.80 -12.20
C ARG A 229 4.85 -1.05 -11.62
N GLN A 230 5.53 0.02 -11.27
CA GLN A 230 6.79 -0.02 -10.55
C GLN A 230 6.59 -0.37 -9.07
N TRP A 231 5.56 0.20 -8.42
CA TRP A 231 5.39 0.14 -6.98
C TRP A 231 4.41 -0.93 -6.55
N HIS A 232 4.91 -1.91 -5.79
CA HIS A 232 4.15 -3.07 -5.33
C HIS A 232 4.02 -3.09 -3.81
N GLU A 233 2.79 -3.33 -3.34
CA GLU A 233 2.48 -3.62 -1.94
C GLU A 233 2.71 -5.11 -1.59
N TYR A 234 2.65 -5.44 -0.31
CA TYR A 234 3.01 -6.77 0.20
C TYR A 234 2.20 -7.95 -0.38
N PHE A 235 0.98 -7.72 -0.86
CA PHE A 235 0.09 -8.75 -1.38
C PHE A 235 0.28 -9.06 -2.87
N TYR A 236 1.02 -8.23 -3.62
CA TYR A 236 1.15 -8.40 -5.06
C TYR A 236 1.82 -9.72 -5.46
N LYS A 237 2.67 -10.28 -4.58
CA LYS A 237 3.31 -11.58 -4.76
C LYS A 237 2.33 -12.77 -4.80
N ASP A 238 1.12 -12.59 -4.28
CA ASP A 238 0.14 -13.67 -4.14
C ASP A 238 -0.91 -13.63 -5.28
N ILE A 239 -1.19 -12.45 -5.82
CA ILE A 239 -2.11 -12.28 -6.95
C ILE A 239 -1.40 -12.54 -8.29
N LYS A 240 -2.15 -12.98 -9.30
CA LYS A 240 -1.59 -13.49 -10.57
C LYS A 240 -2.41 -13.01 -11.78
N PRO A 241 -1.75 -12.63 -12.89
CA PRO A 241 -2.43 -12.32 -14.14
C PRO A 241 -3.35 -13.46 -14.58
N TYR A 242 -4.53 -13.11 -15.09
CA TYR A 242 -5.59 -14.02 -15.54
C TYR A 242 -6.08 -15.05 -14.52
N THR A 243 -5.62 -14.97 -13.26
CA THR A 243 -6.21 -15.67 -12.12
C THR A 243 -7.02 -14.71 -11.27
N HIS A 244 -6.47 -13.52 -10.99
CA HIS A 244 -7.05 -12.53 -10.08
C HIS A 244 -7.30 -11.17 -10.77
N TYR A 245 -6.64 -10.88 -11.89
CA TYR A 245 -6.80 -9.63 -12.62
C TYR A 245 -6.46 -9.79 -14.10
N ILE A 246 -6.89 -8.85 -14.93
CA ILE A 246 -6.52 -8.75 -16.35
C ILE A 246 -5.31 -7.81 -16.44
N PRO A 247 -4.12 -8.28 -16.86
CA PRO A 247 -2.94 -7.42 -16.95
C PRO A 247 -3.06 -6.45 -18.13
N VAL A 248 -2.61 -5.21 -17.93
CA VAL A 248 -2.53 -4.16 -18.94
C VAL A 248 -1.14 -3.53 -18.88
N LYS A 249 -0.52 -3.21 -20.01
CA LYS A 249 0.79 -2.55 -20.04
C LYS A 249 0.73 -1.16 -19.42
N GLU A 250 1.84 -0.69 -18.86
CA GLU A 250 1.94 0.63 -18.20
C GLU A 250 1.55 1.78 -19.16
N ASP A 251 1.84 1.64 -20.45
CA ASP A 251 1.53 2.62 -21.49
C ASP A 251 0.10 2.52 -22.04
N LEU A 252 -0.71 1.58 -21.54
CA LEU A 252 -2.07 1.28 -21.98
C LEU A 252 -2.21 0.86 -23.46
N SER A 253 -1.10 0.53 -24.13
CA SER A 253 -1.10 0.19 -25.57
C SER A 253 -1.93 -1.04 -25.92
N ASP A 254 -2.18 -1.93 -24.95
CA ASP A 254 -3.00 -3.12 -25.11
C ASP A 254 -4.39 -3.03 -24.44
N LEU A 255 -4.77 -1.88 -23.85
CA LEU A 255 -6.01 -1.77 -23.09
C LEU A 255 -7.26 -2.11 -23.93
N ILE A 256 -7.33 -1.59 -25.16
CA ILE A 256 -8.48 -1.82 -26.05
C ILE A 256 -8.59 -3.30 -26.44
N GLU A 257 -7.46 -3.94 -26.75
CA GLU A 257 -7.41 -5.39 -27.02
C GLU A 257 -7.89 -6.20 -25.79
N LYS A 258 -7.47 -5.81 -24.58
CA LYS A 258 -7.92 -6.48 -23.34
C LYS A 258 -9.42 -6.28 -23.09
N LEU A 259 -9.97 -5.12 -23.43
CA LEU A 259 -11.42 -4.86 -23.35
C LEU A 259 -12.19 -5.72 -24.33
N ASP A 260 -11.73 -5.80 -25.59
CA ASP A 260 -12.33 -6.68 -26.61
C ASP A 260 -12.30 -8.15 -26.16
N TRP A 261 -11.20 -8.59 -25.56
CA TRP A 261 -11.10 -9.93 -24.99
C TRP A 261 -12.15 -10.13 -23.88
N ALA A 262 -12.25 -9.20 -22.92
CA ALA A 262 -13.16 -9.33 -21.79
C ALA A 262 -14.65 -9.28 -22.18
N ASP A 263 -15.00 -8.52 -23.22
CA ASP A 263 -16.37 -8.47 -23.76
C ASP A 263 -16.77 -9.78 -24.44
N ASN A 264 -15.81 -10.48 -25.06
CA ASN A 264 -16.01 -11.77 -25.74
C ASN A 264 -15.85 -12.99 -24.82
N HIS A 265 -15.27 -12.83 -23.63
CA HIS A 265 -14.98 -13.89 -22.66
C HIS A 265 -15.55 -13.54 -21.28
N GLN A 266 -16.85 -13.24 -21.24
CA GLN A 266 -17.50 -12.69 -20.04
C GLN A 266 -17.50 -13.67 -18.87
N GLU A 267 -17.65 -14.97 -19.14
CA GLU A 267 -17.61 -16.01 -18.10
C GLU A 267 -16.20 -16.13 -17.50
N GLU A 268 -15.16 -16.11 -18.34
CA GLU A 268 -13.78 -16.13 -17.89
C GLU A 268 -13.42 -14.86 -17.11
N ALA A 269 -13.83 -13.69 -17.59
CA ALA A 269 -13.62 -12.43 -16.90
C ALA A 269 -14.30 -12.44 -15.52
N LEU A 270 -15.54 -12.93 -15.42
CA LEU A 270 -16.25 -13.07 -14.16
C LEU A 270 -15.57 -14.07 -13.21
N LYS A 271 -15.04 -15.18 -13.74
CA LYS A 271 -14.26 -16.13 -12.94
C LYS A 271 -13.01 -15.49 -12.35
N ILE A 272 -12.29 -14.67 -13.13
CA ILE A 272 -11.13 -13.89 -12.65
C ILE A 272 -11.55 -12.96 -11.50
N ALA A 273 -12.69 -12.26 -11.66
CA ALA A 273 -13.22 -11.36 -10.63
C ALA A 273 -13.58 -12.11 -9.34
N ASN A 274 -14.24 -13.26 -9.45
CA ASN A 274 -14.63 -14.08 -8.30
C ASN A 274 -13.39 -14.60 -7.55
N ASN A 275 -12.38 -15.10 -8.27
CA ASN A 275 -11.12 -15.52 -7.66
C ASN A 275 -10.43 -14.38 -6.91
N ALA A 276 -10.44 -13.15 -7.47
CA ALA A 276 -9.91 -11.97 -6.79
C ALA A 276 -10.66 -11.64 -5.51
N GLN A 277 -12.00 -11.67 -5.56
CA GLN A 277 -12.84 -11.40 -4.39
C GLN A 277 -12.64 -12.47 -3.30
N ASP A 278 -12.57 -13.75 -3.68
CA ASP A 278 -12.27 -14.84 -2.76
C ASP A 278 -10.89 -14.68 -2.13
N TYR A 279 -9.86 -14.36 -2.90
CA TYR A 279 -8.54 -14.08 -2.36
C TYR A 279 -8.59 -12.91 -1.37
N ALA A 280 -9.27 -11.82 -1.72
CA ALA A 280 -9.35 -10.62 -0.89
C ALA A 280 -10.08 -10.88 0.44
N ILE A 281 -11.24 -11.56 0.41
CA ILE A 281 -12.01 -11.94 1.61
C ILE A 281 -11.17 -12.79 2.56
N ASN A 282 -10.33 -13.69 2.03
CA ASN A 282 -9.56 -14.62 2.85
C ASN A 282 -8.19 -14.08 3.31
N ASN A 283 -7.59 -13.13 2.57
CA ASN A 283 -6.19 -12.74 2.75
C ASN A 283 -5.95 -11.24 2.93
N LEU A 284 -6.90 -10.38 2.56
CA LEU A 284 -6.77 -8.92 2.61
C LEU A 284 -7.68 -8.26 3.65
N THR A 285 -8.03 -8.98 4.71
CA THR A 285 -8.74 -8.40 5.86
C THR A 285 -7.78 -7.64 6.78
N ARG A 286 -8.31 -6.71 7.60
CA ARG A 286 -7.49 -6.04 8.64
C ARG A 286 -6.80 -7.06 9.55
N GLY A 287 -7.50 -8.14 9.92
CA GLY A 287 -6.92 -9.21 10.74
C GLY A 287 -5.70 -9.85 10.07
N LYS A 288 -5.80 -10.19 8.78
CA LYS A 288 -4.68 -10.75 8.00
C LYS A 288 -3.52 -9.77 7.83
N ALA A 289 -3.81 -8.49 7.63
CA ALA A 289 -2.80 -7.43 7.60
C ALA A 289 -2.04 -7.35 8.94
N VAL A 290 -2.76 -7.36 10.07
CA VAL A 290 -2.17 -7.31 11.41
C VAL A 290 -1.35 -8.58 11.72
N GLU A 291 -1.82 -9.77 11.33
CA GLU A 291 -1.05 -11.03 11.42
C GLU A 291 0.25 -10.96 10.61
N TYR A 292 0.18 -10.47 9.36
CA TYR A 292 1.35 -10.27 8.51
C TYR A 292 2.36 -9.32 9.17
N LEU A 293 1.89 -8.17 9.65
CA LEU A 293 2.74 -7.17 10.32
C LEU A 293 3.37 -7.73 11.60
N ALA A 294 2.64 -8.54 12.37
CA ALA A 294 3.17 -9.20 13.56
C ALA A 294 4.35 -10.14 13.21
N ASN A 295 4.21 -10.91 12.14
CA ASN A 295 5.28 -11.79 11.65
C ASN A 295 6.51 -10.97 11.17
N VAL A 296 6.28 -9.88 10.44
CA VAL A 296 7.35 -8.96 10.02
C VAL A 296 8.11 -8.40 11.21
N LEU A 297 7.41 -7.98 12.28
CA LEU A 297 8.06 -7.47 13.50
C LEU A 297 8.92 -8.54 14.19
N VAL A 298 8.42 -9.78 14.30
CA VAL A 298 9.17 -10.91 14.87
C VAL A 298 10.42 -11.19 14.05
N GLU A 299 10.31 -11.28 12.72
CA GLU A 299 11.43 -11.54 11.82
C GLU A 299 12.46 -10.40 11.86
N TYR A 300 12.01 -9.15 11.81
CA TYR A 300 12.87 -7.99 11.90
C TYR A 300 13.69 -7.99 13.20
N SER A 301 13.07 -8.32 14.34
CA SER A 301 13.78 -8.38 15.63
C SER A 301 14.92 -9.40 15.66
N LYS A 302 14.82 -10.48 14.87
CA LYS A 302 15.88 -11.51 14.77
C LYS A 302 17.03 -11.02 13.91
N ASN A 303 16.72 -10.34 12.81
CA ASN A 303 17.68 -9.93 11.80
C ASN A 303 18.40 -8.60 12.14
N TYR A 304 17.74 -7.71 12.89
CA TYR A 304 18.22 -6.37 13.20
C TYR A 304 18.12 -6.04 14.70
N PRO A 305 18.78 -6.80 15.59
CA PRO A 305 18.73 -6.54 17.03
C PRO A 305 19.41 -5.20 17.36
N TYR A 306 18.73 -4.38 18.15
CA TYR A 306 19.27 -3.19 18.78
C TYR A 306 20.06 -3.59 20.02
N ILE A 307 21.38 -3.47 19.94
CA ILE A 307 22.28 -3.69 21.07
C ILE A 307 22.39 -2.36 21.83
N LEU A 308 21.73 -2.27 22.98
CA LEU A 308 22.04 -1.24 23.97
C LEU A 308 23.52 -1.44 24.34
N ARG A 309 24.37 -0.49 23.95
CA ARG A 309 25.73 -0.44 24.50
C ARG A 309 25.64 0.25 25.85
N ASP A 310 26.09 -0.47 26.88
CA ASP A 310 26.29 0.05 28.24
C ASP A 310 27.11 1.35 28.25
#